data_AF-A0A2N3A578-F1
#
_entry.id   AF-A0A2N3A578-F1
#
_cell.length_a   1.000
_cell.length_b   1.000
_cell.length_c   1.000
_cell.angle_alpha   90.00
_cell.angle_beta   90.00
_cell.angle_gamma   90.00
#
_symmetry.space_group_name_H-M   'P 1'
#
loop_
_entity.id
_entity.type
_entity.pdbx_description
1 polymer ?
#
loop_
_entity_poly.entity_id
_entity_poly.type
_entity_poly.pdbx_seq_one_letter_code
_entity_poly.pdbx_strand_id
1 'polypeptide(L)'
;MIFPALVWFWYLRRERQSTWFLFFSVALVFLGGLGSTLFHAFRLSPVFLMMDVIPSAILTIAIAIYFWLKVLKKRWHILLVFIPVFTIRFLLFRSLPSHIGINVSYVFSGLLIFVPLLIELYRSNFFKWVSVVMVLFSFGTAILFRQLDTHHWNYFPQGTHFLWHLFSAVGSYYMLDYLVSNTNFSRDKKAGTIQ
;
A
#
# COMPACT_ATOMS: atom_id res chain seq x y z
N MET A 1 -4.85 -9.21 -7.71
CA MET A 1 -3.92 -8.68 -6.68
C MET A 1 -2.68 -9.55 -6.42
N ILE A 2 -2.65 -10.84 -6.78
CA ILE A 2 -1.50 -11.74 -6.51
C ILE A 2 -0.30 -11.47 -7.43
N PHE A 3 -0.55 -11.06 -8.68
CA PHE A 3 0.48 -10.91 -9.71
C PHE A 3 1.74 -10.10 -9.29
N PRO A 4 1.62 -8.92 -8.65
CA PRO A 4 2.78 -8.18 -8.16
C PRO A 4 3.66 -9.00 -7.22
N ALA A 5 3.07 -9.78 -6.32
CA ALA A 5 3.83 -10.59 -5.37
C ALA A 5 4.64 -11.69 -6.09
N LEU A 6 4.09 -12.31 -7.13
CA LEU A 6 4.80 -13.35 -7.89
C LEU A 6 6.01 -12.76 -8.63
N VAL A 7 5.82 -11.62 -9.30
CA VAL A 7 6.90 -10.93 -10.02
C VAL A 7 8.01 -10.54 -9.05
N TRP A 8 7.67 -9.91 -7.93
CA TRP A 8 8.67 -9.45 -6.97
C TRP A 8 9.30 -10.57 -6.17
N PHE A 9 8.58 -11.66 -5.86
CA PHE A 9 9.18 -12.86 -5.28
C PHE A 9 10.25 -13.45 -6.21
N TRP A 10 9.96 -13.56 -7.50
CA TRP A 10 10.89 -14.07 -8.50
C TRP A 10 12.09 -13.14 -8.72
N TYR A 11 11.90 -11.83 -8.63
CA TYR A 11 13.00 -10.88 -8.67
C TYR A 11 13.88 -11.02 -7.42
N LEU A 12 13.29 -10.98 -6.22
CA LEU A 12 14.02 -10.94 -4.94
C LEU A 12 14.79 -12.23 -4.64
N ARG A 13 14.33 -13.40 -5.12
CA ARG A 13 15.07 -14.66 -4.96
C ARG A 13 16.40 -14.68 -5.73
N ARG A 14 16.55 -13.83 -6.75
CA ARG A 14 17.78 -13.69 -7.56
C ARG A 14 18.65 -12.55 -7.08
N GLU A 15 18.04 -11.58 -6.41
CA GLU A 15 18.72 -10.42 -5.84
C GLU A 15 19.44 -10.81 -4.55
N ARG A 16 20.78 -10.79 -4.57
CA ARG A 16 21.64 -11.18 -3.43
C ARG A 16 21.47 -10.29 -2.19
N GLN A 17 20.80 -9.18 -2.37
CA GLN A 17 20.83 -8.02 -1.50
C GLN A 17 19.44 -7.60 -1.00
N SER A 18 18.47 -8.51 -1.14
CA SER A 18 17.11 -8.41 -0.63
C SER A 18 17.06 -8.38 0.90
N THR A 19 16.29 -7.46 1.47
CA THR A 19 16.08 -7.37 2.92
C THR A 19 14.88 -8.20 3.37
N TRP A 20 14.86 -8.62 4.64
CA TRP A 20 13.71 -9.33 5.22
C TRP A 20 12.40 -8.53 5.09
N PHE A 21 12.47 -7.19 5.19
CA PHE A 21 11.30 -6.32 5.01
C PHE A 21 10.69 -6.42 3.60
N LEU A 22 11.50 -6.62 2.56
CA LEU A 22 11.00 -6.79 1.19
C LEU A 22 10.27 -8.14 1.03
N PHE A 23 10.84 -9.23 1.54
CA PHE A 23 10.16 -10.54 1.54
C PHE A 23 8.88 -10.52 2.36
N PHE A 24 8.90 -9.89 3.53
CA PHE A 24 7.72 -9.67 4.37
C PHE A 24 6.63 -8.90 3.60
N SER A 25 7.01 -7.82 2.90
CA SER A 25 6.07 -7.03 2.10
C SER A 25 5.45 -7.86 0.97
N VAL A 26 6.27 -8.61 0.24
CA VAL A 26 5.81 -9.51 -0.84
C VAL A 26 4.87 -10.59 -0.31
N ALA A 27 5.19 -11.20 0.85
CA ALA A 27 4.34 -12.19 1.48
C ALA A 27 2.96 -11.63 1.85
N LEU A 28 2.88 -10.40 2.37
CA LEU A 28 1.60 -9.76 2.68
C LEU A 28 0.80 -9.37 1.43
N VAL A 29 1.46 -8.92 0.35
CA VAL A 29 0.79 -8.69 -0.95
C VAL A 29 0.22 -10.01 -1.49
N PHE A 30 0.97 -11.11 -1.38
CA PHE A 30 0.50 -12.43 -1.77
C PHE A 30 -0.71 -12.88 -0.95
N LEU A 31 -0.62 -12.83 0.38
CA LEU A 31 -1.69 -13.24 1.29
C LEU A 31 -2.96 -12.40 1.10
N GLY A 32 -2.82 -11.07 1.00
CA GLY A 32 -3.94 -10.18 0.72
C GLY A 32 -4.57 -10.48 -0.63
N GLY A 33 -3.75 -10.68 -1.67
CA GLY A 33 -4.27 -11.03 -3.00
C GLY A 33 -4.94 -12.40 -3.06
N LEU A 34 -4.43 -13.38 -2.32
CA LEU A 34 -5.03 -14.72 -2.19
C LEU A 34 -6.36 -14.63 -1.44
N GLY A 35 -6.38 -13.96 -0.29
CA GLY A 35 -7.59 -13.71 0.49
C GLY A 35 -8.66 -13.01 -0.34
N SER A 36 -8.28 -11.95 -1.06
CA SER A 36 -9.16 -11.24 -1.98
C SER A 36 -9.78 -12.16 -3.04
N THR A 37 -8.95 -12.98 -3.68
CA THR A 37 -9.40 -13.92 -4.73
C THR A 37 -10.38 -14.93 -4.15
N LEU A 38 -10.05 -15.56 -3.02
CA LEU A 38 -10.91 -16.55 -2.36
C LEU A 38 -12.21 -15.92 -1.86
N PHE A 39 -12.15 -14.75 -1.25
CA PHE A 39 -13.34 -14.07 -0.73
C PHE A 39 -14.31 -13.69 -1.84
N HIS A 40 -13.83 -13.11 -2.94
CA HIS A 40 -14.70 -12.68 -4.03
C HIS A 40 -15.16 -13.82 -4.94
N ALA A 41 -14.40 -14.91 -5.05
CA ALA A 41 -14.82 -16.09 -5.79
C ALA A 41 -15.93 -16.87 -5.07
N PHE A 42 -15.83 -16.98 -3.74
CA PHE A 42 -16.68 -17.90 -2.97
C PHE A 42 -17.67 -17.17 -2.04
N ARG A 43 -17.26 -16.09 -1.38
CA ARG A 43 -18.03 -15.39 -0.33
C ARG A 43 -18.55 -16.30 0.80
N LEU A 44 -17.90 -17.45 1.01
CA LEU A 44 -18.37 -18.51 1.90
C LEU A 44 -17.96 -18.33 3.37
N SER A 45 -16.92 -17.54 3.66
CA SER A 45 -16.33 -17.51 5.00
C SER A 45 -15.83 -16.12 5.41
N PRO A 46 -16.12 -15.69 6.66
CA PRO A 46 -15.48 -14.52 7.27
C PRO A 46 -13.95 -14.62 7.32
N VAL A 47 -13.40 -15.83 7.32
CA VAL A 47 -11.94 -16.05 7.29
C VAL A 47 -11.35 -15.53 5.99
N PHE A 48 -12.02 -15.75 4.84
CA PHE A 48 -11.52 -15.21 3.57
C PHE A 48 -11.61 -13.69 3.52
N LEU A 49 -12.66 -13.09 4.11
CA LEU A 49 -12.75 -11.64 4.26
C LEU A 49 -11.59 -11.10 5.14
N MET A 50 -11.31 -11.78 6.26
CA MET A 50 -10.17 -11.41 7.11
C MET A 50 -8.84 -11.53 6.37
N MET A 51 -8.66 -12.57 5.55
CA MET A 51 -7.47 -12.74 4.71
C MET A 51 -7.36 -11.68 3.59
N ASP A 52 -8.46 -11.14 3.08
CA ASP A 52 -8.46 -10.03 2.11
C ASP A 52 -8.01 -8.71 2.76
N VAL A 53 -8.53 -8.44 3.97
CA VAL A 53 -8.37 -7.13 4.63
C VAL A 53 -7.10 -7.06 5.52
N ILE A 54 -6.85 -8.07 6.36
CA ILE A 54 -5.83 -8.00 7.41
C ILE A 54 -4.40 -7.92 6.85
N PRO A 55 -3.97 -8.77 5.88
CA PRO A 55 -2.62 -8.68 5.34
C PRO A 55 -2.33 -7.31 4.71
N SER A 56 -3.30 -6.75 3.99
CA SER A 56 -3.24 -5.42 3.38
C SER A 56 -3.13 -4.31 4.44
N ALA A 57 -3.87 -4.43 5.55
CA ALA A 57 -3.80 -3.50 6.67
C ALA A 57 -2.43 -3.55 7.39
N ILE A 58 -1.91 -4.76 7.66
CA ILE A 58 -0.58 -4.95 8.25
C ILE A 58 0.49 -4.37 7.32
N LEU A 59 0.41 -4.62 6.02
CA LEU A 59 1.35 -4.09 5.03
C LEU A 59 1.34 -2.55 5.03
N THR A 60 0.16 -1.95 5.04
CA THR A 60 -0.02 -0.49 5.08
C THR A 60 0.69 0.11 6.30
N ILE A 61 0.46 -0.47 7.49
CA ILE A 61 1.09 -0.03 8.73
C ILE A 61 2.61 -0.21 8.66
N ALA A 62 3.08 -1.37 8.18
CA ALA A 62 4.49 -1.69 8.10
C ALA A 62 5.25 -0.74 7.14
N ILE A 63 4.68 -0.44 5.97
CA ILE A 63 5.25 0.52 5.01
C ILE A 63 5.25 1.94 5.58
N ALA A 64 4.17 2.37 6.24
CA ALA A 64 4.12 3.68 6.88
C ALA A 64 5.20 3.80 7.96
N ILE A 65 5.33 2.82 8.85
CA ILE A 65 6.38 2.79 9.88
C ILE A 65 7.77 2.83 9.22
N TYR A 66 8.00 2.02 8.19
CA TYR A 66 9.27 1.98 7.48
C TYR A 66 9.69 3.35 6.95
N PHE A 67 8.80 4.08 6.26
CA PHE A 67 9.14 5.41 5.75
C PHE A 67 9.27 6.46 6.85
N TRP A 68 8.39 6.46 7.86
CA TRP A 68 8.49 7.41 8.96
C TRP A 68 9.77 7.23 9.79
N LEU A 69 10.26 5.99 9.96
CA LEU A 69 11.55 5.72 10.60
C LEU A 69 12.75 6.32 9.84
N LYS A 70 12.64 6.52 8.52
CA LYS A 70 13.66 7.21 7.71
C LYS A 70 13.54 8.73 7.76
N VAL A 71 12.31 9.22 7.88
CA VAL A 71 12.02 10.66 7.90
C VAL A 71 12.32 11.30 9.25
N LEU A 72 11.94 10.64 10.35
CA LEU A 72 11.97 11.18 11.71
C LEU A 72 13.31 10.96 12.41
N LYS A 73 13.77 11.98 13.15
CA LYS A 73 15.05 11.92 13.87
C LYS A 73 15.05 10.92 15.04
N LYS A 74 13.97 10.87 15.83
CA LYS A 74 13.84 9.92 16.95
C LYS A 74 12.65 8.99 16.69
N ARG A 75 12.85 7.68 16.89
CA ARG A 75 11.87 6.62 16.57
C ARG A 75 10.50 6.82 17.25
N TRP A 76 10.47 7.33 18.47
CA TRP A 76 9.21 7.54 19.21
C TRP A 76 8.29 8.61 18.59
N HIS A 77 8.79 9.50 17.71
CA HIS A 77 7.96 10.51 17.05
C HIS A 77 6.91 9.89 16.12
N ILE A 78 7.07 8.60 15.77
CA ILE A 78 6.03 7.84 15.07
C ILE A 78 4.71 7.91 15.82
N LEU A 79 4.73 7.88 17.16
CA LEU A 79 3.52 8.00 17.98
C LEU A 79 2.81 9.34 17.76
N LEU A 80 3.56 10.43 17.58
CA LEU A 80 3.01 11.76 17.32
C LEU A 80 2.34 11.87 15.95
N VAL A 81 2.68 10.98 15.01
CA VAL A 81 2.03 10.90 13.70
C VAL A 81 0.86 9.93 13.74
N PHE A 82 1.08 8.74 14.30
CA PHE A 82 0.12 7.65 14.26
C PHE A 82 -1.08 7.94 15.15
N ILE A 83 -0.88 8.40 16.39
CA ILE A 83 -1.99 8.64 17.33
C ILE A 83 -3.02 9.60 16.72
N PRO A 84 -2.66 10.81 16.25
CA PRO A 84 -3.65 11.72 15.66
C PRO A 84 -4.36 11.12 14.44
N VAL A 85 -3.64 10.45 13.54
CA VAL A 85 -4.26 9.88 12.34
C VAL A 85 -5.22 8.75 12.68
N PHE A 86 -4.87 7.85 13.59
CA PHE A 86 -5.76 6.78 14.03
C PHE A 86 -6.96 7.33 14.79
N THR A 87 -6.79 8.36 15.63
CA THR A 87 -7.89 9.06 16.29
C THR A 87 -8.85 9.67 15.27
N ILE A 88 -8.34 10.41 14.27
CA ILE A 88 -9.16 11.03 13.22
C ILE A 88 -9.89 9.95 12.40
N ARG A 89 -9.20 8.88 11.99
CA ARG A 89 -9.83 7.75 11.28
C ARG A 89 -10.98 7.17 12.09
N PHE A 90 -10.77 6.91 13.38
CA PHE A 90 -11.79 6.34 14.25
C PHE A 90 -13.01 7.26 14.39
N LEU A 91 -12.80 8.55 14.62
CA LEU A 91 -13.88 9.54 14.72
C LEU A 91 -14.67 9.64 13.42
N LEU A 92 -14.00 9.77 12.28
CA LEU A 92 -14.65 9.87 10.97
C LEU A 92 -15.38 8.58 10.58
N PHE A 93 -14.79 7.42 10.84
CA PHE A 93 -15.42 6.13 10.58
C PHE A 93 -16.74 5.95 11.35
N ARG A 94 -16.81 6.46 12.58
CA ARG A 94 -18.04 6.42 13.40
C ARG A 94 -19.08 7.48 13.02
N SER A 95 -18.64 8.61 12.49
CA SER A 95 -19.51 9.78 12.28
C SER A 95 -20.07 9.87 10.86
N LEU A 96 -19.48 9.16 9.90
CA LEU A 96 -19.87 9.19 8.49
C LEU A 96 -20.68 7.95 8.09
N PRO A 97 -21.50 8.04 7.02
CA PRO A 97 -22.12 6.88 6.41
C PRO A 97 -21.08 5.81 6.06
N SER A 98 -21.42 4.53 6.23
CA SER A 98 -20.46 3.41 6.18
C SER A 98 -19.52 3.43 4.96
N HIS A 99 -20.06 3.66 3.76
CA HIS A 99 -19.27 3.72 2.53
C HIS A 99 -18.28 4.89 2.50
N ILE A 100 -18.70 6.09 2.94
CA ILE A 100 -17.84 7.27 3.04
C ILE A 100 -16.80 7.07 4.14
N GLY A 101 -17.22 6.59 5.31
CA GLY A 101 -16.32 6.35 6.44
C GLY A 101 -15.19 5.38 6.10
N ILE A 102 -15.47 4.33 5.32
CA ILE A 102 -14.44 3.41 4.83
C ILE A 102 -13.49 4.10 3.84
N ASN A 103 -13.99 4.84 2.86
CA ASN A 103 -13.14 5.50 1.86
C ASN A 103 -12.27 6.59 2.48
N VAL A 104 -12.84 7.41 3.36
CA VAL A 104 -12.09 8.39 4.16
C VAL A 104 -11.03 7.68 5.00
N SER A 105 -11.36 6.55 5.64
CA SER A 105 -10.36 5.75 6.35
C SER A 105 -9.22 5.32 5.42
N TYR A 106 -9.49 4.88 4.20
CA TYR A 106 -8.43 4.57 3.24
C TYR A 106 -7.57 5.79 2.91
N VAL A 107 -8.16 6.96 2.65
CA VAL A 107 -7.43 8.21 2.38
C VAL A 107 -6.42 8.51 3.50
N PHE A 108 -6.84 8.48 4.76
CA PHE A 108 -5.95 8.72 5.89
C PHE A 108 -4.85 7.67 6.04
N SER A 109 -5.14 6.40 5.73
CA SER A 109 -4.09 5.37 5.64
C SER A 109 -3.11 5.63 4.51
N GLY A 110 -3.60 6.09 3.35
CA GLY A 110 -2.76 6.51 2.23
C GLY A 110 -1.84 7.66 2.64
N LEU A 111 -2.38 8.69 3.31
CA LEU A 111 -1.60 9.84 3.79
C LEU A 111 -0.47 9.43 4.74
N LEU A 112 -0.68 8.45 5.62
CA LEU A 112 0.38 7.89 6.48
C LEU A 112 1.58 7.36 5.70
N ILE A 113 1.36 6.89 4.47
CA ILE A 113 2.41 6.38 3.57
C ILE A 113 2.92 7.50 2.66
N PHE A 114 2.03 8.28 2.05
CA PHE A 114 2.39 9.23 1.00
C PHE A 114 3.19 10.41 1.52
N VAL A 115 2.88 10.92 2.71
CA VAL A 115 3.64 12.03 3.30
C VAL A 115 5.12 11.68 3.45
N PRO A 116 5.52 10.61 4.17
CA PRO A 116 6.93 10.30 4.29
C PRO A 116 7.53 9.76 2.98
N LEU A 117 6.74 9.13 2.10
CA LEU A 117 7.19 8.71 0.77
C LEU A 117 7.61 9.90 -0.09
N LEU A 118 6.82 10.98 -0.11
CA LEU A 118 7.14 12.20 -0.87
C LEU A 118 8.34 12.94 -0.28
N ILE A 119 8.48 12.95 1.05
CA ILE A 119 9.67 13.50 1.70
C ILE A 119 10.93 12.70 1.29
N GLU A 120 10.85 11.37 1.29
CA GLU A 120 11.95 10.50 0.85
C GLU A 120 12.27 10.70 -0.63
N LEU A 121 11.25 10.85 -1.49
CA LEU A 121 11.43 11.14 -2.91
C LEU A 121 12.16 12.46 -3.14
N TYR A 122 11.81 13.49 -2.38
CA TYR A 122 12.50 14.78 -2.43
C TYR A 122 13.97 14.65 -1.98
N ARG A 123 14.22 13.95 -0.85
CA ARG A 123 15.58 13.72 -0.32
C ARG A 123 16.45 12.86 -1.24
N SER A 124 15.85 12.03 -2.09
CA SER A 124 16.55 11.19 -3.06
C SER A 124 16.73 11.88 -4.43
N ASN A 125 16.50 13.19 -4.53
CA ASN A 125 16.54 13.94 -5.79
C ASN A 125 15.64 13.31 -6.86
N PHE A 126 14.42 12.95 -6.48
CA PHE A 126 13.40 12.36 -7.37
C PHE A 126 13.81 11.01 -7.98
N PHE A 127 14.71 10.27 -7.34
CA PHE A 127 15.03 8.90 -7.74
C PHE A 127 13.76 8.05 -7.76
N LYS A 128 13.50 7.38 -8.90
CA LYS A 128 12.30 6.53 -9.13
C LYS A 128 10.97 7.27 -8.91
N TRP A 129 10.90 8.56 -9.26
CA TRP A 129 9.66 9.35 -9.17
C TRP A 129 8.47 8.75 -9.92
N VAL A 130 8.70 8.10 -11.06
CA VAL A 130 7.65 7.43 -11.86
C VAL A 130 6.90 6.41 -11.00
N SER A 131 7.62 5.60 -10.22
CA SER A 131 7.02 4.59 -9.34
C SER A 131 6.15 5.24 -8.28
N VAL A 132 6.58 6.39 -7.71
CA VAL A 132 5.77 7.14 -6.73
C VAL A 132 4.51 7.74 -7.38
N VAL A 133 4.62 8.34 -8.56
CA VAL A 133 3.46 8.86 -9.31
C VAL A 133 2.47 7.75 -9.61
N MET A 134 2.95 6.59 -10.06
CA MET A 134 2.09 5.44 -10.35
C MET A 134 1.41 4.89 -9.10
N VAL A 135 2.06 4.90 -7.93
CA VAL A 135 1.43 4.56 -6.65
C VAL A 135 0.28 5.52 -6.33
N LEU A 136 0.52 6.83 -6.40
CA LEU A 136 -0.48 7.86 -6.07
C LEU A 136 -1.67 7.81 -7.03
N PHE A 137 -1.39 7.73 -8.34
CA PHE A 137 -2.40 7.61 -9.37
C PHE A 137 -3.25 6.36 -9.19
N SER A 138 -2.60 5.21 -8.96
CA SER A 138 -3.30 3.94 -8.77
C SER A 138 -4.17 3.96 -7.52
N PHE A 139 -3.69 4.53 -6.43
CA PHE A 139 -4.48 4.65 -5.20
C PHE A 139 -5.69 5.57 -5.36
N GLY A 140 -5.51 6.75 -5.96
CA GLY A 140 -6.62 7.68 -6.23
C GLY A 140 -7.69 7.04 -7.12
N THR A 141 -7.24 6.36 -8.18
CA THR A 141 -8.13 5.64 -9.10
C THR A 141 -8.81 4.45 -8.44
N ALA A 142 -8.12 3.72 -7.56
CA ALA A 142 -8.73 2.65 -6.78
C ALA A 142 -9.89 3.22 -5.94
N ILE A 143 -9.62 4.23 -5.08
CA ILE A 143 -10.65 4.84 -4.23
C ILE A 143 -11.84 5.33 -5.05
N LEU A 144 -11.60 5.94 -6.21
CA LEU A 144 -12.66 6.34 -7.12
C LEU A 144 -13.55 5.15 -7.49
N PHE A 145 -12.98 4.05 -7.99
CA PHE A 145 -13.78 2.87 -8.37
C PHE A 145 -14.48 2.20 -7.19
N ARG A 146 -13.91 2.27 -5.98
CA ARG A 146 -14.60 1.80 -4.78
C ARG A 146 -15.78 2.69 -4.38
N GLN A 147 -15.67 4.00 -4.55
CA GLN A 147 -16.79 4.92 -4.34
C GLN A 147 -17.88 4.73 -5.40
N LEU A 148 -17.49 4.51 -6.65
CA LEU A 148 -18.44 4.28 -7.74
C LEU A 148 -19.20 2.96 -7.56
N ASP A 149 -18.61 1.99 -6.84
CA ASP A 149 -19.23 0.69 -6.55
C ASP A 149 -20.52 0.81 -5.72
N THR A 150 -20.71 1.92 -5.00
CA THR A 150 -21.97 2.19 -4.27
C THR A 150 -23.11 2.61 -5.17
N HIS A 151 -22.80 3.00 -6.41
CA HIS A 151 -23.77 3.40 -7.40
C HIS A 151 -23.97 2.24 -8.35
N HIS A 152 -25.21 1.78 -8.53
CA HIS A 152 -25.51 0.76 -9.53
C HIS A 152 -25.11 1.28 -10.91
N TRP A 153 -24.03 0.72 -11.46
CA TRP A 153 -23.47 1.12 -12.74
C TRP A 153 -23.97 0.21 -13.84
N ASN A 154 -24.85 0.74 -14.69
CA ASN A 154 -25.47 -0.02 -15.78
C ASN A 154 -24.50 -0.44 -16.90
N TYR A 155 -23.28 0.12 -16.93
CA TYR A 155 -22.28 -0.21 -17.95
C TYR A 155 -21.47 -1.47 -17.63
N PHE A 156 -21.39 -1.89 -16.36
CA PHE A 156 -20.63 -3.06 -15.94
C PHE A 156 -21.51 -3.99 -15.09
N PRO A 157 -21.97 -5.13 -15.64
CA PRO A 157 -22.82 -6.09 -14.91
C PRO A 157 -22.19 -6.58 -13.59
N GLN A 158 -20.86 -6.65 -13.53
CA GLN A 158 -20.09 -7.06 -12.36
C GLN A 158 -19.76 -5.92 -11.37
N GLY A 159 -20.23 -4.68 -11.61
CA GLY A 159 -19.88 -3.50 -10.83
C GLY A 159 -18.44 -3.00 -11.07
N THR A 160 -17.95 -2.10 -10.22
CA THR A 160 -16.60 -1.51 -10.35
C THR A 160 -15.60 -2.03 -9.32
N HIS A 161 -16.03 -2.86 -8.37
CA HIS A 161 -15.18 -3.40 -7.32
C HIS A 161 -13.91 -4.10 -7.82
N PHE A 162 -13.98 -4.79 -8.96
CA PHE A 162 -12.81 -5.45 -9.54
C PHE A 162 -11.74 -4.44 -9.97
N LEU A 163 -12.12 -3.21 -10.36
CA LEU A 163 -11.19 -2.14 -10.72
C LEU A 163 -10.48 -1.59 -9.49
N TRP A 164 -11.16 -1.50 -8.33
CA TRP A 164 -10.49 -1.20 -7.05
C TRP A 164 -9.32 -2.18 -6.82
N HIS A 165 -9.57 -3.49 -7.00
CA HIS A 165 -8.54 -4.52 -6.82
C HIS A 165 -7.45 -4.48 -7.88
N LEU A 166 -7.81 -4.18 -9.14
CA LEU A 166 -6.84 -4.03 -10.23
C LEU A 166 -5.88 -2.88 -9.95
N PHE A 167 -6.39 -1.68 -9.66
CA PHE A 167 -5.56 -0.52 -9.37
C PHE A 167 -4.80 -0.67 -8.04
N SER A 168 -5.37 -1.35 -7.05
CA SER A 168 -4.63 -1.71 -5.82
C SER A 168 -3.44 -2.64 -6.13
N ALA A 169 -3.57 -3.56 -7.09
CA ALA A 169 -2.47 -4.41 -7.55
C ALA A 169 -1.39 -3.62 -8.31
N VAL A 170 -1.80 -2.69 -9.18
CA VAL A 170 -0.86 -1.81 -9.89
C VAL A 170 -0.10 -0.93 -8.88
N GLY A 171 -0.81 -0.35 -7.91
CA GLY A 171 -0.20 0.44 -6.84
C GLY A 171 0.80 -0.37 -6.01
N SER A 172 0.45 -1.60 -5.62
CA SER A 172 1.38 -2.46 -4.85
C SER A 172 2.60 -2.88 -5.65
N TYR A 173 2.46 -3.10 -6.97
CA TYR A 173 3.59 -3.35 -7.87
C TYR A 173 4.61 -2.20 -7.85
N TYR A 174 4.16 -0.96 -8.06
CA TYR A 174 5.04 0.20 -8.09
C TYR A 174 5.57 0.58 -6.70
N MET A 175 4.81 0.30 -5.64
CA MET A 175 5.32 0.45 -4.27
C MET A 175 6.49 -0.50 -4.01
N LEU A 176 6.37 -1.77 -4.41
CA LEU A 176 7.46 -2.74 -4.30
C LEU A 176 8.65 -2.34 -5.18
N ASP A 177 8.43 -1.86 -6.41
CA ASP A 177 9.50 -1.32 -7.27
C ASP A 177 10.29 -0.21 -6.56
N TYR A 178 9.58 0.75 -5.98
CA TYR A 178 10.19 1.86 -5.26
C TYR A 178 10.94 1.37 -4.02
N LEU A 179 10.36 0.46 -3.22
CA LEU A 179 11.01 -0.08 -2.02
C LEU A 179 12.31 -0.83 -2.34
N VAL A 180 12.30 -1.67 -3.37
CA VAL A 180 13.48 -2.42 -3.82
C VAL A 180 14.56 -1.44 -4.31
N SER A 181 14.18 -0.56 -5.24
CA SER A 181 15.11 0.39 -5.85
C SER A 181 15.70 1.36 -4.83
N ASN A 182 14.88 1.91 -3.93
CA ASN A 182 15.34 2.84 -2.89
C ASN A 182 16.24 2.15 -1.85
N THR A 183 15.99 0.88 -1.55
CA THR A 183 16.85 0.10 -0.65
C THR A 183 18.24 -0.09 -1.26
N ASN A 184 18.30 -0.43 -2.55
CA ASN A 184 19.56 -0.54 -3.28
C ASN A 184 20.28 0.82 -3.36
N PHE A 185 19.58 1.88 -3.78
CA PHE A 185 20.13 3.24 -3.85
C PHE A 185 20.71 3.72 -2.51
N SER A 186 19.96 3.55 -1.42
CA SER A 186 20.41 3.94 -0.08
C SER A 186 21.67 3.19 0.37
N ARG A 187 21.84 1.94 -0.07
CA ARG A 187 23.04 1.15 0.23
C ARG A 187 24.21 1.60 -0.63
N ASP A 188 24.02 1.77 -1.91
CA ASP A 188 25.07 2.15 -2.86
C ASP A 188 25.65 3.53 -2.49
N LYS A 189 24.78 4.47 -2.10
CA LYS A 189 25.20 5.76 -1.55
C LYS A 189 26.04 5.62 -0.26
N LYS A 190 25.70 4.68 0.63
CA LYS A 190 26.49 4.40 1.85
C LYS A 190 27.82 3.70 1.55
N ALA A 191 27.88 2.90 0.49
CA ALA A 191 29.10 2.26 0.02
C ALA A 191 30.01 3.21 -0.78
N GLY A 192 29.55 4.44 -1.06
CA GLY A 192 30.28 5.41 -1.88
C GLY A 192 30.33 5.06 -3.37
N THR A 193 29.48 4.13 -3.84
CA THR A 193 29.47 3.70 -5.25
C THR A 193 28.69 4.66 -6.15
N ILE A 194 27.87 5.54 -5.57
CA ILE A 194 27.14 6.62 -6.25
C ILE A 194 27.12 7.87 -5.35
N GLN A 195 27.07 9.06 -5.96
CA GLN A 195 27.00 10.36 -5.26
C GLN A 195 25.55 10.79 -4.97
#